data_AF-A0A820H2T8-F1
#
_entry.id   AF-A0A820H2T8-F1
#
_cell.length_a   1.000
_cell.length_b   1.000
_cell.length_c   1.000
_cell.angle_alpha   90.00
_cell.angle_beta   90.00
_cell.angle_gamma   90.00
#
_symmetry.space_group_name_H-M   'P 1'
#
loop_
_entity.id
_entity.type
_entity.pdbx_description
1 polymer ?
#
loop_
_entity_poly.entity_id
_entity_poly.type
_entity_poly.pdbx_seq_one_letter_code
_entity_poly.pdbx_strand_id
1 'polypeptide(L)'
;KLSQDKLLSENLLIEQIKIILNQLQSTTSSSFLNILNLIREIIGSNMMMSAWSTNWEYVSQIESTSSIARTAPLSYSECNCGLSFKCTQSSGDMMSGCYPLESILQTKLYCFYDQNCIDSNGNFRSLNMSTLEKSQFNLNSTIKSILNNLMIEEYKSNLSYENYFNQCQPLSCSYS
;
A
#
# COMPACT_ATOMS: atom_id res chain seq x y z
N LYS A 1 14.61 36.55 -16.87
CA LYS A 1 15.98 36.69 -16.33
C LYS A 1 16.31 35.43 -15.54
N LEU A 2 16.76 34.38 -16.24
CA LEU A 2 17.33 33.18 -15.64
C LEU A 2 18.83 33.49 -15.43
N SER A 3 19.26 33.48 -14.19
CA SER A 3 20.64 33.71 -13.80
C SER A 3 21.51 32.53 -14.23
N GLN A 4 22.52 32.78 -15.06
CA GLN A 4 23.77 32.03 -15.22
C GLN A 4 23.73 30.56 -14.77
N ASP A 5 23.55 29.65 -15.73
CA ASP A 5 23.74 28.21 -15.56
C ASP A 5 25.20 27.91 -15.21
N LYS A 6 25.51 27.98 -13.92
CA LYS A 6 26.81 27.56 -13.40
C LYS A 6 26.82 26.03 -13.39
N LEU A 7 27.64 25.45 -14.25
CA LEU A 7 27.95 24.02 -14.22
C LEU A 7 28.35 23.62 -12.78
N LEU A 8 27.62 22.66 -12.23
CA LEU A 8 27.89 22.16 -10.88
C LEU A 8 29.11 21.25 -10.91
N SER A 9 29.89 21.24 -9.84
CA SER A 9 30.91 20.22 -9.67
C SER A 9 30.24 18.85 -9.45
N GLU A 10 30.95 17.78 -9.81
CA GLU A 10 30.46 16.41 -9.69
C GLU A 10 29.94 16.09 -8.27
N ASN A 11 30.72 16.44 -7.25
CA ASN A 11 30.32 16.23 -5.85
C ASN A 11 29.01 16.97 -5.52
N LEU A 12 28.88 18.23 -5.93
CA LEU A 12 27.69 19.02 -5.65
C LEU A 12 26.46 18.50 -6.39
N LEU A 13 26.63 18.03 -7.63
CA LEU A 13 25.56 17.39 -8.40
C LEU A 13 25.08 16.12 -7.70
N ILE A 14 26.02 15.24 -7.32
CA ILE A 14 25.69 13.98 -6.64
C ILE A 14 24.97 14.24 -5.31
N GLU A 15 25.43 15.22 -4.52
CA GLU A 15 24.76 15.61 -3.28
C GLU A 15 23.34 16.12 -3.52
N GLN A 16 23.15 17.04 -4.48
CA GLN A 16 21.82 17.55 -4.80
C GLN A 16 20.87 16.45 -5.27
N ILE A 17 21.35 15.54 -6.12
CA ILE A 17 20.54 14.41 -6.59
C ILE A 17 20.15 13.50 -5.41
N LYS A 18 21.07 13.19 -4.51
CA LYS A 18 20.77 12.40 -3.30
C LYS A 18 19.70 13.08 -2.44
N ILE A 19 19.79 14.40 -2.25
CA ILE A 19 18.79 15.16 -1.49
C ILE A 19 17.42 15.07 -2.17
N ILE A 20 17.36 15.30 -3.48
CA ILE A 20 16.11 15.23 -4.26
C ILE A 20 15.51 13.82 -4.20
N LEU A 21 16.32 12.78 -4.35
CA LEU A 21 15.86 11.39 -4.27
C LEU A 21 15.31 11.05 -2.88
N ASN A 22 16.00 11.42 -1.82
CA ASN A 22 15.52 11.19 -0.45
C ASN A 22 14.20 11.94 -0.18
N GLN A 23 14.09 13.18 -0.65
CA GLN A 23 12.86 13.96 -0.53
C GLN A 23 11.72 13.33 -1.32
N LEU A 24 11.98 12.89 -2.56
CA LEU A 24 11.01 12.19 -3.38
C LEU A 24 10.51 10.93 -2.67
N GLN A 25 11.41 10.07 -2.19
CA GLN A 25 11.07 8.83 -1.50
C GLN A 25 10.13 9.06 -0.30
N SER A 26 10.49 10.01 0.57
CA SER A 26 9.71 10.33 1.77
C SER A 26 8.35 10.95 1.42
N THR A 27 8.33 11.89 0.47
CA THR A 27 7.10 12.59 0.09
C THR A 27 6.12 11.66 -0.62
N THR A 28 6.61 10.81 -1.53
CA THR A 28 5.79 9.82 -2.23
C THR A 28 5.22 8.80 -1.27
N SER A 29 6.03 8.26 -0.35
CA SER A 29 5.55 7.30 0.66
C SER A 29 4.45 7.90 1.53
N SER A 30 4.67 9.12 2.03
CA SER A 30 3.68 9.81 2.87
C SER A 30 2.40 10.14 2.10
N SER A 31 2.51 10.63 0.86
CA SER A 31 1.36 10.94 0.02
C SER A 31 0.53 9.69 -0.29
N PHE A 32 1.19 8.59 -0.66
CA PHE A 32 0.52 7.31 -0.90
C PHE A 32 -0.23 6.81 0.34
N LEU A 33 0.42 6.82 1.51
CA LEU A 33 -0.22 6.37 2.75
C LEU A 33 -1.40 7.24 3.15
N ASN A 34 -1.34 8.55 2.89
CA ASN A 34 -2.46 9.46 3.12
C ASN A 34 -3.64 9.13 2.19
N ILE A 35 -3.38 8.89 0.91
CA ILE A 35 -4.42 8.49 -0.06
C ILE A 35 -5.02 7.13 0.34
N LEU A 36 -4.19 6.17 0.72
CA LEU A 36 -4.65 4.85 1.18
C LEU A 36 -5.54 4.98 2.42
N ASN A 37 -5.17 5.81 3.40
CA ASN A 37 -6.00 6.05 4.58
C ASN A 37 -7.32 6.73 4.22
N LEU A 38 -7.31 7.71 3.31
CA LEU A 38 -8.54 8.35 2.83
C LEU A 38 -9.47 7.33 2.16
N ILE A 39 -8.96 6.44 1.32
CA ILE A 39 -9.74 5.37 0.69
C ILE A 39 -10.37 4.47 1.76
N ARG A 40 -9.61 4.07 2.78
CA ARG A 40 -10.09 3.22 3.88
C ARG A 40 -11.20 3.90 4.68
N GLU A 41 -11.05 5.20 4.95
CA GLU A 41 -12.07 6.00 5.63
C GLU A 41 -13.34 6.16 4.80
N ILE A 42 -13.23 6.40 3.50
CA ILE A 42 -14.39 6.50 2.59
C ILE A 42 -15.14 5.17 2.52
N ILE A 43 -14.42 4.06 2.37
CA ILE A 43 -14.99 2.70 2.38
C ILE A 43 -15.68 2.43 3.72
N GLY A 44 -15.05 2.80 4.84
CA GLY A 44 -15.61 2.62 6.18
C GLY A 44 -16.88 3.42 6.43
N SER A 45 -16.89 4.67 5.98
CA SER A 45 -17.92 5.66 6.33
C SER A 45 -19.15 5.59 5.43
N ASN A 46 -19.07 4.97 4.25
CA ASN A 46 -20.23 4.80 3.39
C ASN A 46 -21.23 3.75 3.91
N MET A 47 -20.83 2.97 4.94
CA MET A 47 -21.63 1.90 5.57
C MET A 47 -22.24 0.90 4.57
N MET A 48 -21.69 0.80 3.37
CA MET A 48 -22.17 -0.12 2.34
C MET A 48 -21.81 -1.54 2.75
N MET A 49 -22.80 -2.42 2.77
CA MET A 49 -22.56 -3.84 3.00
C MET A 49 -21.60 -4.38 1.94
N SER A 50 -20.53 -5.05 2.38
CA SER A 50 -19.56 -5.68 1.49
C SER A 50 -20.21 -6.87 0.79
N ALA A 51 -19.69 -7.25 -0.38
CA ALA A 51 -20.23 -8.37 -1.16
C ALA A 51 -20.22 -9.71 -0.38
N TRP A 52 -19.29 -9.84 0.57
CA TRP A 52 -19.17 -11.02 1.44
C TRP A 52 -19.86 -10.83 2.80
N SER A 53 -20.59 -9.72 2.99
CA SER A 53 -21.27 -9.37 4.24
C SER A 53 -20.36 -9.50 5.47
N THR A 54 -19.09 -9.08 5.34
CA THR A 54 -18.08 -9.14 6.41
C THR A 54 -18.11 -7.93 7.34
N ASN A 55 -18.76 -6.84 6.93
CA ASN A 55 -18.96 -5.62 7.72
C ASN A 55 -20.39 -5.47 8.26
N TRP A 56 -21.40 -5.86 7.48
CA TRP A 56 -22.81 -5.73 7.80
C TRP A 56 -23.54 -7.01 7.39
N GLU A 57 -24.55 -7.38 8.18
CA GLU A 57 -25.42 -8.51 7.90
C GLU A 57 -26.89 -8.07 7.88
N TYR A 58 -27.72 -8.83 7.16
CA TYR A 58 -29.17 -8.65 7.22
C TYR A 58 -29.74 -9.33 8.47
N VAL A 59 -30.51 -8.57 9.23
CA VAL A 59 -31.27 -9.06 10.37
C VAL A 59 -32.75 -8.90 10.05
N SER A 60 -33.44 -10.01 9.84
CA SER A 60 -34.89 -10.02 9.66
C SER A 60 -35.60 -10.15 11.01
N GLN A 61 -36.49 -9.22 11.31
CA GLN A 61 -37.48 -9.41 12.38
C GLN A 61 -38.82 -9.73 11.72
N ILE A 62 -39.34 -10.93 12.00
CA ILE A 62 -40.65 -11.35 11.55
C ILE A 62 -41.66 -10.84 12.58
N GLU A 63 -42.41 -9.81 12.21
CA GLU A 63 -43.63 -9.45 12.94
C GLU A 63 -44.83 -10.16 12.31
N SER A 64 -45.90 -10.35 13.08
CA SER A 64 -47.09 -11.15 12.69
C SER A 64 -47.81 -10.67 11.41
N THR A 65 -47.49 -9.47 10.91
CA THR A 65 -48.13 -8.89 9.70
C THR A 65 -47.16 -8.20 8.74
N SER A 66 -45.86 -8.13 9.07
CA SER A 66 -44.85 -7.51 8.19
C SER A 66 -43.45 -8.07 8.44
N SER A 67 -42.64 -8.12 7.38
CA SER A 67 -41.21 -8.42 7.49
C SER A 67 -40.41 -7.15 7.32
N ILE A 68 -39.72 -6.72 8.38
CA ILE A 68 -38.78 -5.59 8.31
C ILE A 68 -37.38 -6.17 8.15
N ALA A 69 -36.74 -5.86 7.03
CA ALA A 69 -35.32 -6.14 6.83
C ALA A 69 -34.50 -4.98 7.40
N ARG A 70 -33.64 -5.26 8.37
CA ARG A 70 -32.66 -4.32 8.91
C ARG A 70 -31.25 -4.81 8.60
N THR A 71 -30.28 -3.91 8.64
CA THR A 71 -28.86 -4.28 8.62
C THR A 71 -28.24 -3.99 9.98
N ALA A 72 -27.37 -4.87 10.45
CA ALA A 72 -26.59 -4.66 11.67
C ALA A 72 -25.10 -4.80 11.35
N PRO A 73 -24.22 -4.01 12.00
CA PRO A 73 -22.79 -4.15 11.81
C PRO A 73 -22.29 -5.41 12.50
N LEU A 74 -21.40 -6.15 11.85
CA LEU A 74 -20.71 -7.28 12.44
C LEU A 74 -19.72 -6.82 13.51
N SER A 75 -19.46 -7.69 14.47
CA SER A 75 -18.49 -7.46 15.54
C SER A 75 -17.47 -8.60 15.58
N TYR A 76 -16.20 -8.22 15.50
CA TYR A 76 -15.04 -9.11 15.55
C TYR A 76 -14.39 -8.98 16.93
N SER A 77 -14.67 -9.94 17.81
CA SER A 77 -14.31 -9.88 19.23
C SER A 77 -14.77 -8.56 19.88
N GLU A 78 -13.85 -7.66 20.23
CA GLU A 78 -14.15 -6.36 20.85
C GLU A 78 -14.30 -5.20 19.83
N CYS A 79 -14.19 -5.49 18.52
CA CYS A 79 -14.17 -4.46 17.48
C CYS A 79 -15.43 -4.52 16.61
N ASN A 80 -16.20 -3.42 16.59
CA ASN A 80 -17.45 -3.32 15.83
C ASN A 80 -17.24 -2.61 14.47
N CYS A 81 -17.69 -3.23 13.38
CA CYS A 81 -17.50 -2.72 12.02
C CYS A 81 -18.26 -1.42 11.70
N GLY A 82 -19.30 -1.11 12.47
CA GLY A 82 -20.02 0.16 12.39
C GLY A 82 -19.32 1.31 13.14
N LEU A 83 -18.42 0.99 14.07
CA LEU A 83 -17.64 1.98 14.83
C LEU A 83 -16.21 2.14 14.30
N SER A 84 -15.64 1.10 13.72
CA SER A 84 -14.29 1.10 13.18
C SER A 84 -14.19 0.24 11.94
N PHE A 85 -13.77 0.84 10.83
CA PHE A 85 -13.52 0.10 9.60
C PHE A 85 -12.29 -0.81 9.71
N LYS A 86 -11.41 -0.58 10.68
CA LYS A 86 -10.12 -1.26 10.86
C LYS A 86 -10.22 -2.64 11.51
N CYS A 87 -11.42 -3.08 11.91
CA CYS A 87 -11.55 -4.34 12.62
C CYS A 87 -11.16 -5.51 11.72
N THR A 88 -10.38 -6.42 12.29
CA THR A 88 -10.01 -7.69 11.67
C THR A 88 -10.05 -8.80 12.71
N GLN A 89 -10.31 -10.01 12.26
CA GLN A 89 -10.25 -11.24 13.01
C GLN A 89 -9.43 -12.26 12.22
N SER A 90 -8.75 -13.16 12.93
CA SER A 90 -8.11 -14.30 12.30
C SER A 90 -9.21 -15.27 11.84
N SER A 91 -9.20 -15.64 10.56
CA SER A 91 -9.99 -16.74 10.00
C SER A 91 -9.07 -17.90 9.64
N GLY A 92 -8.11 -18.19 10.53
CA GLY A 92 -6.95 -19.02 10.25
C GLY A 92 -5.72 -18.16 9.94
N ASP A 93 -4.96 -18.57 8.93
CA ASP A 93 -3.73 -17.88 8.53
C ASP A 93 -3.97 -16.61 7.70
N MET A 94 -5.13 -16.51 7.04
CA MET A 94 -5.63 -15.29 6.41
C MET A 94 -6.44 -14.46 7.41
N MET A 95 -6.35 -13.13 7.30
CA MET A 95 -7.14 -12.23 8.13
C MET A 95 -8.46 -11.89 7.44
N SER A 96 -9.57 -11.95 8.18
CA SER A 96 -10.86 -11.41 7.75
C SER A 96 -11.07 -10.04 8.39
N GLY A 97 -11.33 -9.02 7.58
CA GLY A 97 -11.65 -7.66 8.00
C GLY A 97 -13.07 -7.26 7.66
N CYS A 98 -13.58 -6.21 8.33
CA CYS A 98 -14.88 -5.63 7.97
C CYS A 98 -14.94 -5.38 6.46
N TYR A 99 -13.84 -4.84 5.92
CA TYR A 99 -13.67 -4.61 4.50
C TYR A 99 -12.52 -5.45 3.95
N PRO A 100 -12.62 -5.96 2.71
CA PRO A 100 -11.56 -6.75 2.07
C PRO A 100 -10.19 -6.07 2.09
N LEU A 101 -10.17 -4.74 2.01
CA LEU A 101 -8.92 -3.97 2.09
C LEU A 101 -8.21 -4.17 3.43
N GLU A 102 -8.94 -4.20 4.55
CA GLU A 102 -8.33 -4.48 5.86
C GLU A 102 -7.88 -5.93 5.99
N SER A 103 -8.65 -6.88 5.45
CA SER A 103 -8.25 -8.29 5.35
C SER A 103 -6.87 -8.42 4.71
N ILE A 104 -6.68 -7.80 3.53
CA ILE A 104 -5.44 -7.85 2.77
C ILE A 104 -4.31 -7.16 3.55
N LEU A 105 -4.55 -5.95 4.06
CA LEU A 105 -3.53 -5.17 4.76
C LEU A 105 -2.96 -5.89 5.99
N GLN A 106 -3.80 -6.62 6.73
CA GLN A 106 -3.37 -7.36 7.92
C GLN A 106 -2.85 -8.77 7.62
N THR A 107 -3.18 -9.33 6.45
CA THR A 107 -2.69 -10.65 6.04
C THR A 107 -1.17 -10.60 5.83
N LYS A 108 -0.49 -11.66 6.28
CA LYS A 108 0.96 -11.84 6.09
C LYS A 108 1.25 -12.24 4.65
N LEU A 109 2.38 -11.78 4.11
CA LEU A 109 2.76 -12.01 2.72
C LEU A 109 2.81 -13.50 2.34
N TYR A 110 3.31 -14.37 3.23
CA TYR A 110 3.44 -15.81 2.97
C TYR A 110 2.10 -16.46 2.60
N CYS A 111 0.98 -15.93 3.11
CA CYS A 111 -0.33 -16.46 2.85
C CYS A 111 -0.62 -16.53 1.34
N PHE A 112 -0.18 -15.50 0.60
CA PHE A 112 -0.38 -15.42 -0.85
C PHE A 112 0.39 -16.50 -1.64
N TYR A 113 1.31 -17.21 -1.01
CA TYR A 113 2.12 -18.28 -1.60
C TYR A 113 1.78 -19.66 -1.03
N ASP A 114 0.92 -19.72 -0.01
CA ASP A 114 0.44 -20.96 0.58
C ASP A 114 -1.03 -21.20 0.19
N GLN A 115 -1.26 -22.29 -0.54
CA GLN A 115 -2.60 -22.67 -1.00
C GLN A 115 -3.56 -22.91 0.16
N ASN A 116 -3.09 -23.50 1.27
CA ASN A 116 -3.94 -23.75 2.44
C ASN A 116 -4.33 -22.44 3.14
N CYS A 117 -3.48 -21.42 3.06
CA CYS A 117 -3.76 -20.12 3.64
C CYS A 117 -4.78 -19.32 2.82
N ILE A 118 -4.58 -19.23 1.50
CA ILE A 118 -5.52 -18.51 0.61
C ILE A 118 -6.87 -19.20 0.56
N ASP A 119 -6.89 -20.49 0.22
CA ASP A 119 -8.11 -21.28 0.06
C ASP A 119 -7.78 -22.76 -0.07
N SER A 120 -8.07 -23.51 0.99
CA SER A 120 -7.93 -24.97 1.02
C SER A 120 -8.79 -25.69 -0.03
N ASN A 121 -9.85 -25.05 -0.54
CA ASN A 121 -10.72 -25.63 -1.58
C ASN A 121 -10.16 -25.42 -3.00
N GLY A 122 -9.11 -24.61 -3.17
CA GLY A 122 -8.45 -24.42 -4.46
C GLY A 122 -9.20 -23.53 -5.46
N ASN A 123 -10.17 -22.72 -5.02
CA ASN A 123 -10.85 -21.76 -5.91
C ASN A 123 -9.92 -20.60 -6.30
N PHE A 124 -9.00 -20.25 -5.41
CA PHE A 124 -7.97 -19.25 -5.64
C PHE A 124 -6.61 -19.92 -5.69
N ARG A 125 -5.81 -19.60 -6.71
CA ARG A 125 -4.49 -20.20 -6.88
C ARG A 125 -3.43 -19.41 -6.10
N SER A 126 -2.60 -20.10 -5.33
CA SER A 126 -1.43 -19.48 -4.71
C SER A 126 -0.40 -18.99 -5.74
N LEU A 127 0.33 -17.94 -5.36
CA LEU A 127 1.44 -17.40 -6.14
C LEU A 127 2.64 -18.34 -6.09
N ASN A 128 3.50 -18.26 -7.11
CA ASN A 128 4.73 -19.04 -7.15
C ASN A 128 5.83 -18.34 -6.34
N MET A 129 6.43 -19.08 -5.39
CA MET A 129 7.50 -18.61 -4.50
C MET A 129 8.81 -18.28 -5.24
N SER A 130 9.00 -18.73 -6.48
CA SER A 130 10.28 -18.66 -7.21
C SER A 130 10.86 -17.25 -7.40
N THR A 131 10.06 -16.19 -7.18
CA THR A 131 10.51 -14.79 -7.33
C THR A 131 10.89 -14.11 -6.01
N LEU A 132 10.65 -14.75 -4.85
CA LEU A 132 10.82 -14.12 -3.54
C LEU A 132 12.21 -14.26 -2.92
N GLU A 133 13.06 -15.15 -3.43
CA GLU A 133 14.40 -15.38 -2.85
C GLU A 133 15.28 -14.13 -2.83
N LYS A 134 14.98 -13.14 -3.67
CA LYS A 134 15.69 -11.85 -3.77
C LYS A 134 14.88 -10.67 -3.24
N SER A 135 13.68 -10.90 -2.70
CA SER A 135 12.88 -9.81 -2.14
C SER A 135 13.50 -9.33 -0.83
N GLN A 136 13.49 -8.01 -0.60
CA GLN A 136 13.85 -7.47 0.70
C GLN A 136 12.73 -7.63 1.74
N PHE A 137 11.52 -8.02 1.32
CA PHE A 137 10.38 -8.19 2.21
C PHE A 137 10.33 -9.60 2.81
N ASN A 138 10.31 -9.67 4.14
CA ASN A 138 10.10 -10.92 4.84
C ASN A 138 8.69 -11.46 4.58
N LEU A 139 8.56 -12.76 4.28
CA LEU A 139 7.29 -13.45 4.10
C LEU A 139 6.35 -13.35 5.31
N ASN A 140 6.90 -13.19 6.51
CA ASN A 140 6.12 -13.00 7.74
C ASN A 140 5.64 -11.55 7.95
N SER A 141 6.04 -10.61 7.11
CA SER A 141 5.56 -9.23 7.14
C SER A 141 4.12 -9.13 6.65
N THR A 142 3.34 -8.22 7.21
CA THR A 142 2.00 -7.90 6.71
C THR A 142 2.08 -7.07 5.42
N ILE A 143 1.08 -7.18 4.55
CA ILE A 143 1.01 -6.36 3.33
C ILE A 143 1.04 -4.86 3.66
N LYS A 144 0.42 -4.44 4.78
CA LYS A 144 0.53 -3.06 5.28
C LYS A 144 1.98 -2.63 5.50
N SER A 145 2.79 -3.48 6.14
CA SER A 145 4.20 -3.15 6.40
C SER A 145 5.00 -3.01 5.11
N ILE A 146 4.66 -3.81 4.09
CA ILE A 146 5.30 -3.75 2.78
C ILE A 146 4.88 -2.48 2.04
N LEU A 147 3.59 -2.14 2.07
CA LEU A 147 3.04 -0.91 1.49
C LEU A 147 3.55 0.37 2.15
N ASN A 148 3.91 0.34 3.44
CA ASN A 148 4.57 1.47 4.09
C ASN A 148 5.90 1.85 3.43
N ASN A 149 6.53 0.90 2.73
CA ASN A 149 7.73 1.09 1.92
C ASN A 149 7.43 1.06 0.41
N LEU A 150 6.18 1.35 0.03
CA LEU A 150 5.69 1.37 -1.36
C LEU A 150 5.87 0.05 -2.14
N MET A 151 6.12 -1.06 -1.45
CA MET A 151 6.49 -2.35 -2.07
C MET A 151 7.71 -2.27 -3.00
N ILE A 152 8.55 -1.25 -2.83
CA ILE A 152 9.75 -1.07 -3.65
C ILE A 152 10.82 -2.03 -3.15
N GLU A 153 11.46 -2.79 -4.04
CA GLU A 153 12.53 -3.74 -3.68
C GLU A 153 13.90 -3.08 -3.55
N GLU A 154 14.22 -2.14 -4.44
CA GLU A 154 15.50 -1.43 -4.45
C GLU A 154 15.37 -0.10 -5.20
N TYR A 155 16.08 0.93 -4.73
CA TYR A 155 16.24 2.19 -5.46
C TYR A 155 17.58 2.22 -6.19
N LYS A 156 17.56 2.05 -7.51
CA LYS A 156 18.76 2.17 -8.34
C LYS A 156 18.84 3.58 -8.93
N SER A 157 19.98 4.23 -8.74
CA SER A 157 20.33 5.47 -9.43
C SER A 157 21.46 5.19 -10.41
N ASN A 158 21.31 5.66 -11.65
CA ASN A 158 22.36 5.61 -12.66
C ASN A 158 22.76 7.05 -12.98
N LEU A 159 23.82 7.52 -12.33
CA LEU A 159 24.30 8.89 -12.44
C LEU A 159 25.57 8.91 -13.29
N SER A 160 25.56 9.73 -14.34
CA SER A 160 26.72 9.99 -15.17
C SER A 160 26.98 11.49 -15.18
N TYR A 161 28.05 11.91 -14.51
CA TYR A 161 28.49 13.30 -14.53
C TYR A 161 28.94 13.71 -15.94
N GLU A 162 29.52 12.80 -16.71
CA GLU A 162 29.90 13.05 -18.10
C GLU A 162 28.68 13.43 -18.96
N ASN A 163 27.58 12.70 -18.85
CA ASN A 163 26.34 13.03 -19.56
C ASN A 163 25.79 14.40 -19.13
N TYR A 164 25.83 14.69 -17.83
CA TYR A 164 25.45 16.00 -17.31
C TYR A 164 26.34 17.11 -17.87
N PHE A 165 27.66 16.92 -17.83
CA PHE A 165 28.65 17.88 -18.33
C PHE A 165 28.45 18.17 -19.81
N ASN A 166 28.33 17.13 -20.64
CA ASN A 166 28.16 17.26 -22.08
C ASN A 166 26.88 18.02 -22.46
N GLN A 167 25.82 17.91 -21.64
CA GLN A 167 24.56 18.62 -21.85
C GLN A 167 24.57 20.06 -21.32
N CYS A 168 25.26 20.31 -20.20
CA CYS A 168 25.21 21.58 -19.48
C CYS A 168 26.43 22.47 -19.69
N GLN A 169 27.47 22.01 -20.41
CA GLN A 169 28.64 22.83 -20.71
C GLN A 169 28.27 24.05 -21.56
N PRO A 170 28.91 25.21 -21.32
CA PRO A 170 28.65 26.41 -22.11
C PRO A 170 29.10 26.22 -23.56
N LEU A 171 28.32 26.78 -24.50
CA LEU A 171 28.63 26.75 -25.94
C LEU A 171 29.91 27.53 -26.30
N SER A 172 30.32 28.48 -25.47
CA SER A 172 31.54 29.25 -25.64
C SER A 172 32.16 29.64 -24.30
N CYS A 173 33.49 29.63 -24.24
CA CYS A 173 34.26 30.11 -23.09
C CYS A 173 34.94 31.42 -23.47
N SER A 174 34.75 32.47 -22.66
CA SER A 174 35.50 33.73 -22.79
C SER A 174 36.41 33.91 -21.58
N TYR A 175 37.70 34.18 -21.82
CA TYR A 175 38.64 34.59 -20.78
C TYR A 175 38.65 36.12 -20.73
N SER A 176 38.34 36.68 -19.57
CA SER A 176 38.46 38.12 -19.25
C SER A 176 39.65 38.35 -18.34
#